data_AF-F9PJ05-F1
#
_entry.id   AF-F9PJ05-F1
#
_cell.length_a   1.000
_cell.length_b   1.000
_cell.length_c   1.000
_cell.angle_alpha   90.00
_cell.angle_beta   90.00
_cell.angle_gamma   90.00
#
_symmetry.space_group_name_H-M   'P 1'
#
loop_
_entity.id
_entity.type
_entity.pdbx_description
1 polymer ?
#
loop_
_entity_poly.entity_id
_entity_poly.type
_entity_poly.pdbx_seq_one_letter_code
_entity_poly.pdbx_strand_id
1 'polypeptide(L)'
;MSETSLSPALTRAFEDRVDLGSWAGFTSSLARFLDEVCRPPAHRGESAEAAVDPSGGTLLLTAPLPMVKPEELVPQGRWSQLLTRLSLVTPPVPSPDLPGVVLVGRSDGVEVSLPELDAQGRVLLGPTERRILGAIGWQESHHVFARLLSDADETADLVTRILIEVLEVAHPADLDYLLRAHSDIS
;
A
#
# COMPACT_ATOMS: atom_id res chain seq x y z
N MET A 1 13.61 27.12 -15.68
CA MET A 1 14.37 26.17 -14.84
C MET A 1 13.62 24.87 -14.94
N SER A 2 14.22 23.83 -15.50
CA SER A 2 13.54 22.54 -15.65
C SER A 2 13.53 21.87 -14.27
N GLU A 3 12.35 21.79 -13.65
CA GLU A 3 12.12 20.95 -12.48
C GLU A 3 12.34 19.51 -12.92
N THR A 4 13.52 18.96 -12.62
CA THR A 4 13.79 17.54 -12.83
C THR A 4 13.00 16.77 -11.79
N SER A 5 11.82 16.28 -12.17
CA SER A 5 11.05 15.34 -11.35
C SER A 5 11.94 14.18 -10.94
N LEU A 6 11.97 13.90 -9.63
CA LEU A 6 12.75 12.80 -9.06
C LEU A 6 11.99 11.47 -9.12
N SER A 7 10.68 11.51 -9.40
CA SER A 7 9.84 10.31 -9.51
C SER A 7 10.37 9.28 -10.54
N PRO A 8 10.75 9.65 -11.78
CA PRO A 8 11.32 8.68 -12.73
C PRO A 8 12.65 8.07 -12.29
N ALA A 9 13.45 8.81 -11.52
CA ALA A 9 14.72 8.29 -10.99
C ALA A 9 14.46 7.28 -9.86
N LEU A 10 13.48 7.55 -9.00
CA LEU A 10 13.03 6.60 -7.98
C LEU A 10 12.43 5.33 -8.60
N THR A 11 11.64 5.45 -9.66
CA THR A 11 11.09 4.28 -10.37
C THR A 11 12.21 3.39 -10.92
N ARG A 12 13.23 3.95 -11.58
CA ARG A 12 14.38 3.16 -12.06
C ARG A 12 15.16 2.53 -10.91
N ALA A 13 15.36 3.26 -9.81
CA ALA A 13 16.04 2.71 -8.64
C ALA A 13 15.28 1.53 -8.03
N PHE A 14 13.94 1.55 -8.08
CA PHE A 14 13.11 0.43 -7.66
C PHE A 14 13.29 -0.78 -8.60
N GLU A 15 13.17 -0.57 -9.91
CA GLU A 15 13.34 -1.60 -10.94
C GLU A 15 14.71 -2.30 -10.86
N ASP A 16 15.78 -1.55 -10.61
CA ASP A 16 17.14 -2.08 -10.56
C ASP A 16 17.44 -2.86 -9.27
N ARG A 17 16.70 -2.61 -8.19
CA ARG A 17 17.07 -3.05 -6.84
C ARG A 17 16.08 -4.01 -6.20
N VAL A 18 14.80 -3.95 -6.56
CA VAL A 18 13.75 -4.79 -5.99
C VAL A 18 13.55 -6.02 -6.87
N ASP A 19 13.79 -7.19 -6.29
CA ASP A 19 13.65 -8.48 -6.96
C ASP A 19 12.19 -8.93 -7.00
N LEU A 20 11.56 -8.82 -8.16
CA LEU A 20 10.19 -9.31 -8.41
C LEU A 20 10.14 -10.78 -8.86
N GLY A 21 11.28 -11.48 -8.85
CA GLY A 21 11.41 -12.87 -9.31
C GLY A 21 11.03 -13.93 -8.25
N SER A 22 10.95 -13.57 -6.97
CA SER A 22 10.51 -14.46 -5.90
C SER A 22 10.07 -13.69 -4.67
N TRP A 23 9.18 -14.26 -3.82
CA TRP A 23 8.77 -13.59 -2.58
C TRP A 23 9.91 -13.37 -1.58
N ALA A 24 10.87 -14.31 -1.49
CA ALA A 24 12.02 -14.16 -0.61
C ALA A 24 12.98 -13.04 -1.10
N GLY A 25 13.24 -13.01 -2.40
CA GLY A 25 14.01 -11.94 -3.04
C GLY A 25 13.32 -10.59 -2.90
N PHE A 26 12.02 -10.55 -3.16
CA PHE A 26 11.19 -9.36 -3.01
C PHE A 26 11.25 -8.79 -1.60
N THR A 27 11.03 -9.62 -0.58
CA THR A 27 10.99 -9.17 0.82
C THR A 27 12.33 -8.57 1.24
N SER A 28 13.43 -9.29 0.98
CA SER A 28 14.78 -8.85 1.35
C SER A 28 15.22 -7.60 0.59
N SER A 29 14.92 -7.52 -0.71
CA SER A 29 15.27 -6.37 -1.55
C SER A 29 14.40 -5.15 -1.28
N LEU A 30 13.12 -5.33 -0.94
CA LEU A 30 12.22 -4.26 -0.51
C LEU A 30 12.69 -3.64 0.80
N ALA A 31 13.08 -4.45 1.79
CA ALA A 31 13.60 -3.95 3.07
C ALA A 31 14.79 -3.00 2.84
N ARG A 32 15.74 -3.44 2.01
CA ARG A 32 16.91 -2.63 1.63
C ARG A 32 16.50 -1.36 0.89
N PHE A 33 15.56 -1.46 -0.04
CA PHE A 33 15.06 -0.30 -0.78
C PHE A 33 14.41 0.75 0.14
N LEU A 34 13.58 0.31 1.10
CA LEU A 34 12.91 1.18 2.07
C LEU A 34 13.90 1.89 2.99
N ASP A 35 14.95 1.20 3.45
CA ASP A 35 16.02 1.81 4.27
C ASP A 35 16.77 2.91 3.51
N GLU A 36 16.96 2.74 2.21
CA GLU A 36 17.69 3.68 1.37
C GLU A 36 16.84 4.87 0.89
N VAL A 37 15.55 4.67 0.59
CA VAL A 37 14.70 5.67 -0.11
C VAL A 37 13.63 6.29 0.77
N CYS A 38 13.06 5.54 1.70
CA CYS A 38 11.90 5.99 2.48
C CYS A 38 12.29 6.55 3.86
N ARG A 39 13.53 6.37 4.32
CA ARG A 39 14.01 7.02 5.56
C ARG A 39 14.83 8.27 5.23
N PRO A 40 14.47 9.46 5.73
CA PRO A 40 15.29 10.66 5.56
C PRO A 40 16.65 10.48 6.26
N PRO A 41 17.70 11.20 5.83
CA PRO A 41 19.04 11.08 6.39
C PRO A 41 19.13 11.77 7.77
N ALA A 42 18.37 11.31 8.74
CA ALA A 42 18.70 11.49 10.13
C ALA A 42 19.54 10.28 10.53
N HIS A 43 20.84 10.46 10.77
CA HIS A 43 21.83 9.50 11.31
C HIS A 43 22.76 8.76 10.34
N ARG A 44 22.71 8.99 9.01
CA ARG A 44 23.77 8.48 8.12
C ARG A 44 24.94 9.46 8.10
N GLY A 45 25.88 9.26 9.01
CA GLY A 45 27.19 9.91 8.96
C GLY A 45 27.86 9.62 7.62
N GLU A 46 28.08 10.69 6.85
CA GLU A 46 28.96 10.83 5.70
C GLU A 46 28.81 9.84 4.52
N SER A 47 28.61 10.43 3.34
CA SER A 47 28.91 9.87 2.02
C SER A 47 27.93 8.81 1.45
N ALA A 48 26.83 9.30 0.89
CA ALA A 48 26.19 8.63 -0.25
C ALA A 48 25.79 9.71 -1.27
N GLU A 49 26.46 9.72 -2.43
CA GLU A 49 26.09 10.56 -3.58
C GLU A 49 24.64 10.23 -3.97
N ALA A 50 23.71 11.10 -3.61
CA ALA A 50 22.29 10.80 -3.55
C ALA A 50 21.57 11.13 -4.86
N ALA A 51 21.05 10.09 -5.52
CA ALA A 51 19.87 10.18 -6.37
C ALA A 51 18.56 9.96 -5.55
N VAL A 52 18.65 10.08 -4.22
CA VAL A 52 17.55 9.86 -3.28
C VAL A 52 17.01 11.20 -2.83
N ASP A 53 15.69 11.37 -2.90
CA ASP A 53 14.99 12.56 -2.42
C ASP A 53 15.21 12.71 -0.89
N PRO A 54 15.80 13.81 -0.39
CA PRO A 54 16.02 14.02 1.04
C PRO A 54 14.71 14.11 1.85
N SER A 55 13.58 14.37 1.18
CA SER A 55 12.25 14.40 1.79
C SER A 55 11.53 13.05 1.80
N GLY A 56 12.14 12.01 1.23
CA GLY A 56 11.59 10.65 1.12
C GLY A 56 10.72 10.44 -0.11
N GLY A 57 9.97 9.32 -0.14
CA GLY A 57 9.06 9.01 -1.23
C GLY A 57 7.89 8.13 -0.81
N THR A 58 6.90 8.07 -1.70
CA THR A 58 5.74 7.20 -1.63
C THR A 58 5.84 6.11 -2.68
N LEU A 59 5.69 4.85 -2.26
CA LEU A 59 5.59 3.67 -3.11
C LEU A 59 4.18 3.09 -2.96
N LEU A 60 3.46 2.94 -4.07
CA LEU A 60 2.22 2.18 -4.14
C LEU A 60 2.52 0.84 -4.82
N LEU A 61 2.10 -0.26 -4.18
CA LEU A 61 2.11 -1.61 -4.73
C LEU A 61 0.67 -2.07 -4.94
N THR A 62 0.28 -2.31 -6.19
CA THR A 62 -1.10 -2.60 -6.58
C THR A 62 -1.24 -4.07 -6.94
N ALA A 63 -2.24 -4.73 -6.37
CA ALA A 63 -2.57 -6.12 -6.68
C ALA A 63 -3.17 -6.25 -8.09
N PRO A 64 -2.98 -7.39 -8.78
CA PRO A 64 -3.42 -7.55 -10.17
C PRO A 64 -4.94 -7.73 -10.33
N LEU A 65 -5.65 -8.03 -9.24
CA LEU A 65 -7.07 -8.40 -9.27
C LEU A 65 -7.88 -7.62 -8.23
N PRO A 66 -9.15 -7.30 -8.54
CA PRO A 66 -10.06 -6.75 -7.53
C PRO A 66 -10.35 -7.81 -6.45
N MET A 67 -10.40 -7.40 -5.19
CA MET A 67 -10.67 -8.31 -4.07
C MET A 67 -12.17 -8.51 -3.84
N VAL A 68 -12.97 -7.47 -4.07
CA VAL A 68 -14.37 -7.49 -3.67
C VAL A 68 -15.24 -8.17 -4.71
N LYS A 69 -15.78 -9.32 -4.31
CA LYS A 69 -16.85 -9.99 -5.05
C LYS A 69 -18.19 -9.30 -4.74
N PRO A 70 -18.99 -8.91 -5.75
CA PRO A 70 -20.28 -8.24 -5.54
C PRO A 70 -21.21 -8.99 -4.58
N GLU A 71 -21.09 -10.32 -4.53
CA GLU A 71 -21.87 -11.20 -3.67
C GLU A 71 -21.58 -11.01 -2.17
N GLU A 72 -20.36 -10.58 -1.82
CA GLU A 72 -19.96 -10.36 -0.42
C GLU A 72 -20.52 -9.07 0.17
N LEU A 73 -20.88 -8.12 -0.69
CA LEU A 73 -21.43 -6.82 -0.30
C LEU A 73 -22.96 -6.84 -0.15
N VAL A 74 -23.61 -7.96 -0.46
CA VAL A 74 -25.07 -8.07 -0.38
C VAL A 74 -25.49 -8.00 1.10
N PRO A 75 -26.38 -7.07 1.49
CA PRO A 75 -26.83 -6.95 2.87
C PRO A 75 -27.45 -8.25 3.36
N GLN A 76 -26.81 -8.87 4.36
CA GLN A 76 -27.35 -10.06 5.01
C GLN A 76 -28.31 -9.62 6.13
N GLY A 77 -29.54 -10.14 6.10
CA GLY A 77 -30.56 -9.90 7.13
C GLY A 77 -31.79 -9.13 6.63
N ARG A 78 -32.95 -9.48 7.19
CA ARG A 78 -34.24 -8.91 6.77
C ARG A 78 -34.34 -7.40 7.02
N TRP A 79 -33.66 -6.91 8.07
CA TRP A 79 -33.65 -5.51 8.46
C TRP A 79 -32.78 -4.64 7.54
N SER A 80 -31.57 -5.10 7.19
CA SER A 80 -30.68 -4.40 6.27
C SER A 80 -31.24 -4.34 4.85
N GLN A 81 -31.96 -5.39 4.44
CA GLN A 81 -32.74 -5.42 3.19
C GLN A 81 -33.93 -4.45 3.20
N LEU A 82 -34.62 -4.32 4.35
CA LEU A 82 -35.70 -3.34 4.50
C LEU A 82 -35.16 -1.91 4.47
N LEU A 83 -34.02 -1.62 5.12
CA LEU A 83 -33.40 -0.29 5.12
C LEU A 83 -32.93 0.14 3.73
N THR A 84 -32.33 -0.78 2.96
CA THR A 84 -31.95 -0.52 1.57
C THR A 84 -33.17 -0.33 0.66
N ARG A 85 -34.24 -1.12 0.85
CA ARG A 85 -35.53 -0.91 0.15
C ARG A 85 -36.19 0.43 0.46
N LEU A 86 -36.00 0.95 1.67
CA LEU A 86 -36.48 2.26 2.09
C LEU A 86 -35.54 3.40 1.71
N SER A 87 -34.46 3.12 0.97
CA SER A 87 -33.42 4.09 0.59
C SER A 87 -32.80 4.83 1.78
N LEU A 88 -32.87 4.24 2.98
CA LEU A 88 -32.29 4.79 4.20
C LEU A 88 -30.78 4.53 4.28
N VAL A 89 -30.28 3.58 3.48
CA VAL A 89 -28.87 3.22 3.38
C VAL A 89 -28.56 2.91 1.91
N THR A 90 -27.50 3.51 1.38
CA THR A 90 -26.95 3.14 0.07
C THR A 90 -26.14 1.86 0.23
N PRO A 91 -26.41 0.79 -0.55
CA PRO A 91 -25.62 -0.43 -0.46
C PRO A 91 -24.16 -0.16 -0.88
N PRO A 92 -23.17 -0.79 -0.23
CA PRO A 92 -21.79 -0.69 -0.65
C PRO A 92 -21.63 -1.21 -2.08
N VAL A 93 -20.85 -0.50 -2.88
CA VAL A 93 -20.59 -0.84 -4.29
C VAL A 93 -19.14 -1.30 -4.38
N PRO A 94 -18.84 -2.43 -5.07
CA PRO A 94 -17.46 -2.86 -5.27
C PRO A 94 -16.75 -1.87 -6.19
N SER A 95 -15.50 -1.55 -5.87
CA SER A 95 -14.66 -0.72 -6.72
C SER A 95 -14.17 -1.51 -7.94
N PRO A 96 -14.14 -0.91 -9.15
CA PRO A 96 -13.40 -1.44 -10.29
C PRO A 96 -11.89 -1.19 -10.18
N ASP A 97 -11.46 -0.34 -9.25
CA ASP A 97 -10.06 -0.03 -9.04
C ASP A 97 -9.39 -1.17 -8.25
N LEU A 98 -8.10 -1.35 -8.49
CA LEU A 98 -7.33 -2.43 -7.88
C LEU A 98 -6.85 -2.01 -6.49
N PRO A 99 -6.95 -2.89 -5.48
CA PRO A 99 -6.45 -2.60 -4.15
C PRO A 99 -4.92 -2.60 -4.13
N GLY A 100 -4.35 -1.83 -3.22
CA GLY A 100 -2.90 -1.73 -3.09
C GLY A 100 -2.45 -1.31 -1.70
N VAL A 101 -1.16 -1.52 -1.47
CA VAL A 101 -0.45 -1.11 -0.26
C VAL A 101 0.34 0.14 -0.58
N VAL A 102 0.14 1.19 0.21
CA VAL A 102 0.85 2.46 0.10
C VAL A 102 1.88 2.56 1.21
N LEU A 103 3.12 2.80 0.82
CA LEU A 103 4.29 2.93 1.67
C LEU A 103 4.79 4.37 1.59
N VAL A 104 4.72 5.10 2.70
CA VAL A 104 5.15 6.49 2.77
C VAL A 104 6.35 6.63 3.70
N GLY A 105 7.45 7.14 3.17
CA GLY A 105 8.61 7.47 3.98
C GLY A 105 8.34 8.59 4.97
N ARG A 106 8.56 8.36 6.26
CA ARG A 106 8.42 9.35 7.34
C ARG A 106 9.74 9.52 8.07
N SER A 107 9.84 10.57 8.88
CA SER A 107 11.04 10.84 9.69
C SER A 107 11.35 9.76 10.72
N ASP A 108 10.32 9.05 11.17
CA ASP A 108 10.33 8.08 12.27
C ASP A 108 10.05 6.63 11.81
N GLY A 109 9.95 6.41 10.50
CA GLY A 109 9.71 5.09 9.93
C GLY A 109 9.07 5.12 8.55
N VAL A 110 8.46 4.01 8.17
CA VAL A 110 7.61 3.87 6.98
C VAL A 110 6.17 3.71 7.44
N GLU A 111 5.31 4.60 6.97
CA GLU A 111 3.87 4.45 7.16
C GLU A 111 3.33 3.55 6.06
N VAL A 112 2.82 2.39 6.47
CA VAL A 112 2.16 1.43 5.58
C VAL A 112 0.66 1.64 5.70
N SER A 113 -0.02 1.81 4.58
CA SER A 113 -1.46 2.03 4.55
C SER A 113 -2.17 1.22 3.47
N LEU A 114 -3.37 0.77 3.80
CA LEU A 114 -4.26 0.01 2.94
C LEU A 114 -5.64 0.68 2.91
N PRO A 115 -5.98 1.38 1.81
CA PRO A 115 -7.29 1.98 1.66
C PRO A 115 -8.40 0.92 1.56
N GLU A 116 -9.47 1.07 2.36
CA GLU A 116 -10.66 0.23 2.23
C GLU A 116 -11.55 0.68 1.07
N LEU A 117 -11.48 1.96 0.73
CA LEU A 117 -12.33 2.60 -0.26
C LEU A 117 -11.48 3.29 -1.33
N ASP A 118 -12.00 3.33 -2.54
CA ASP A 118 -11.43 4.15 -3.61
C ASP A 118 -11.78 5.64 -3.42
N ALA A 119 -11.27 6.47 -4.33
CA ALA A 119 -11.52 7.92 -4.31
C ALA A 119 -13.00 8.31 -4.51
N GLN A 120 -13.86 7.37 -4.92
CA GLN A 120 -15.31 7.56 -5.06
C GLN A 120 -16.11 6.95 -3.89
N GLY A 121 -15.44 6.39 -2.88
CA GLY A 121 -16.08 5.74 -1.74
C GLY A 121 -16.61 4.33 -2.02
N ARG A 122 -16.18 3.69 -3.11
CA ARG A 122 -16.50 2.29 -3.43
C ARG A 122 -15.50 1.35 -2.76
N VAL A 123 -15.93 0.13 -2.47
CA VAL A 123 -15.17 -0.81 -1.63
C VAL A 123 -14.02 -1.47 -2.41
N LEU A 124 -12.79 -1.28 -1.94
CA LEU A 124 -11.57 -1.96 -2.40
C LEU A 124 -11.28 -3.25 -1.61
N LEU A 125 -11.58 -3.23 -0.30
CA LEU A 125 -11.35 -4.36 0.62
C LEU A 125 -12.67 -4.84 1.22
N GLY A 126 -13.00 -6.10 0.98
CA GLY A 126 -14.23 -6.71 1.43
C GLY A 126 -14.20 -7.06 2.92
N PRO A 127 -15.33 -7.57 3.46
CA PRO A 127 -15.42 -7.97 4.86
C PRO A 127 -14.42 -9.07 5.26
N THR A 128 -13.99 -9.89 4.29
CA THR A 128 -13.02 -10.97 4.51
C THR A 128 -11.63 -10.40 4.76
N GLU A 129 -11.16 -9.52 3.87
CA GLU A 129 -9.83 -8.89 3.94
C GLU A 129 -9.71 -8.05 5.21
N ARG A 130 -10.76 -7.28 5.54
CA ARG A 130 -10.85 -6.48 6.78
C ARG A 130 -10.74 -7.35 8.03
N ARG A 131 -11.34 -8.55 8.03
CA ARG A 131 -11.23 -9.49 9.15
C ARG A 131 -9.80 -10.03 9.29
N ILE A 132 -9.14 -10.37 8.17
CA ILE A 132 -7.75 -10.83 8.18
C ILE A 132 -6.85 -9.72 8.74
N LEU A 133 -6.98 -8.49 8.25
CA LEU A 133 -6.25 -7.32 8.75
C LEU A 133 -6.47 -7.08 10.25
N GLY A 134 -7.72 -7.14 10.71
CA GLY A 134 -8.03 -7.05 12.14
C GLY A 134 -7.39 -8.17 12.96
N ALA A 135 -7.34 -9.40 12.44
CA ALA A 135 -6.72 -10.54 13.12
C ALA A 135 -5.19 -10.41 13.22
N ILE A 136 -4.55 -9.73 12.26
CA ILE A 136 -3.12 -9.41 12.29
C ILE A 136 -2.81 -8.08 12.98
N GLY A 137 -3.79 -7.52 13.73
CA GLY A 137 -3.59 -6.39 14.64
C GLY A 137 -3.65 -5.01 14.00
N TRP A 138 -4.15 -4.91 12.76
CA TRP A 138 -4.31 -3.61 12.11
C TRP A 138 -5.53 -2.87 12.63
N GLN A 139 -5.37 -1.55 12.79
CA GLN A 139 -6.42 -0.65 13.25
C GLN A 139 -6.97 0.11 12.03
N GLU A 140 -8.28 0.11 11.89
CA GLU A 140 -8.99 0.93 10.91
C GLU A 140 -9.12 2.36 11.45
N SER A 141 -8.74 3.35 10.64
CA SER A 141 -9.00 4.75 10.90
C SER A 141 -9.48 5.40 9.61
N HIS A 142 -10.68 6.00 9.64
CA HIS A 142 -11.25 6.72 8.50
C HIS A 142 -11.22 5.93 7.16
N HIS A 143 -11.58 4.64 7.18
CA HIS A 143 -11.59 3.75 6.01
C HIS A 143 -10.20 3.44 5.42
N VAL A 144 -9.16 3.54 6.25
CA VAL A 144 -7.80 3.14 5.91
C VAL A 144 -7.23 2.34 7.07
N PHE A 145 -6.60 1.20 6.77
CA PHE A 145 -5.74 0.52 7.73
C PHE A 145 -4.36 1.12 7.61
N ALA A 146 -3.83 1.70 8.69
CA ALA A 146 -2.51 2.33 8.67
C ALA A 146 -1.68 1.87 9.86
N ARG A 147 -0.38 1.69 9.64
CA ARG A 147 0.60 1.39 10.68
C ARG A 147 1.94 2.05 10.33
N LEU A 148 2.51 2.74 11.31
CA LEU A 148 3.87 3.26 11.23
C LEU A 148 4.85 2.22 11.78
N LEU A 149 5.88 1.91 11.02
CA LEU A 149 6.91 0.93 11.36
C LEU A 149 8.28 1.58 11.25
N SER A 150 9.07 1.49 12.32
CA SER A 150 10.40 2.10 12.33
C SER A 150 11.46 1.23 11.67
N ASP A 151 11.22 -0.07 11.52
CA ASP A 151 12.17 -1.05 10.98
C ASP A 151 11.80 -1.48 9.55
N ALA A 152 12.78 -1.46 8.64
CA ALA A 152 12.55 -1.70 7.22
C ALA A 152 12.36 -3.19 6.91
N ASP A 153 13.03 -4.07 7.65
CA ASP A 153 12.85 -5.52 7.52
C ASP A 153 11.47 -5.93 8.04
N GLU A 154 11.05 -5.45 9.21
CA GLU A 154 9.68 -5.66 9.72
C GLU A 154 8.64 -5.12 8.75
N THR A 155 8.89 -3.96 8.15
CA THR A 155 8.00 -3.37 7.14
C THR A 155 7.88 -4.26 5.92
N ALA A 156 8.99 -4.72 5.35
CA ALA A 156 8.97 -5.56 4.17
C ALA A 156 8.30 -6.91 4.43
N ASP A 157 8.58 -7.55 5.56
CA ASP A 157 7.93 -8.80 5.98
C ASP A 157 6.41 -8.62 6.07
N LEU A 158 5.97 -7.52 6.70
CA LEU A 158 4.55 -7.23 6.85
C LEU A 158 3.87 -6.95 5.50
N VAL A 159 4.52 -6.18 4.63
CA VAL A 159 4.02 -5.88 3.28
C VAL A 159 3.91 -7.17 2.47
N THR A 160 4.95 -8.00 2.43
CA THR A 160 4.90 -9.29 1.75
C THR A 160 3.76 -10.14 2.26
N ARG A 161 3.59 -10.22 3.58
CA ARG A 161 2.51 -10.98 4.19
C ARG A 161 1.13 -10.47 3.76
N ILE A 162 0.96 -9.15 3.68
CA ILE A 162 -0.30 -8.54 3.22
C ILE A 162 -0.56 -8.84 1.75
N LEU A 163 0.46 -8.71 0.89
CA LEU A 163 0.33 -8.99 -0.53
C LEU A 163 -0.09 -10.45 -0.77
N ILE A 164 0.46 -11.39 0.00
CA ILE A 164 0.15 -12.82 -0.14
C ILE A 164 -1.19 -13.18 0.54
N GLU A 165 -1.37 -12.82 1.82
CA GLU A 165 -2.48 -13.32 2.64
C GLU A 165 -3.76 -12.49 2.51
N VAL A 166 -3.64 -11.19 2.23
CA VAL A 166 -4.79 -10.26 2.19
C VAL A 166 -5.18 -9.92 0.77
N LEU A 167 -4.20 -9.60 -0.08
CA LEU A 167 -4.44 -9.25 -1.48
C LEU A 167 -4.33 -10.43 -2.45
N GLU A 168 -4.10 -11.64 -1.92
CA GLU A 168 -4.04 -12.91 -2.66
C GLU A 168 -3.12 -12.86 -3.90
N VAL A 169 -2.03 -12.09 -3.83
CA VAL A 169 -1.08 -11.97 -4.94
C VAL A 169 -0.29 -13.27 -5.06
N ALA A 170 -0.33 -13.88 -6.23
CA ALA A 170 0.34 -15.16 -6.47
C ALA A 170 1.87 -14.98 -6.56
N HIS A 171 2.32 -13.97 -7.30
CA HIS A 171 3.73 -13.72 -7.56
C HIS A 171 4.05 -12.22 -7.51
N PRO A 172 5.22 -11.79 -6.98
CA PRO A 172 5.56 -10.36 -6.92
C PRO A 172 5.67 -9.70 -8.30
N ALA A 173 6.03 -10.45 -9.34
CA ALA A 173 5.99 -9.98 -10.73
C ALA A 173 4.59 -9.60 -11.25
N ASP A 174 3.52 -10.00 -10.57
CA ASP A 174 2.14 -9.64 -10.93
C ASP A 174 1.74 -8.26 -10.36
N LEU A 175 2.59 -7.66 -9.51
CA LEU A 175 2.34 -6.35 -8.92
C LEU A 175 2.57 -5.24 -9.94
N ASP A 176 1.67 -4.28 -9.96
CA ASP A 176 1.96 -2.97 -10.52
C ASP A 176 2.52 -2.05 -9.43
N TYR A 177 3.33 -1.07 -9.80
CA TYR A 177 3.94 -0.17 -8.83
C TYR A 177 4.04 1.27 -9.34
N LEU A 178 3.89 2.20 -8.41
CA LEU A 178 4.03 3.63 -8.67
C LEU A 178 4.86 4.27 -7.57
N LEU A 179 5.91 5.00 -7.97
CA LEU A 179 6.76 5.74 -7.06
C LEU A 179 6.62 7.24 -7.28
N ARG A 180 6.53 7.99 -6.19
CA ARG A 180 6.60 9.46 -6.19
C ARG A 180 7.57 9.98 -5.15
N ALA A 181 8.40 10.91 -5.57
CA ALA A 181 9.23 11.70 -4.68
C ALA A 181 8.37 12.72 -3.92
N HIS A 182 8.62 12.95 -2.64
CA HIS A 182 7.85 13.94 -1.87
C HIS A 182 8.15 15.38 -2.33
N SER A 183 9.36 15.63 -2.84
CA SER A 183 9.76 16.90 -3.43
C SER A 183 8.94 17.30 -4.66
N ASP A 184 8.40 16.31 -5.39
CA ASP A 184 7.61 16.56 -6.61
C ASP A 184 6.15 16.99 -6.30
N ILE A 185 5.76 16.99 -5.02
CA ILE A 185 4.39 17.28 -4.56
C ILE A 185 4.32 18.65 -3.84
N SER A 186 5.48 19.27 -3.55
CA SER A 186 5.60 20.52 -2.77
C SER A 186 5.43 21.78 -3.61
#